data_AF-A0A963L3E1-F1
#
_entry.id   AF-A0A963L3E1-F1
#
_cell.length_a   1.000
_cell.length_b   1.000
_cell.length_c   1.000
_cell.angle_alpha   90.00
_cell.angle_beta   90.00
_cell.angle_gamma   90.00
#
_symmetry.space_group_name_H-M   'P 1'
#
loop_
_entity.id
_entity.type
_entity.pdbx_description
1 polymer ?
#
loop_
_entity_poly.entity_id
_entity_poly.type
_entity_poly.pdbx_seq_one_letter_code
_entity_poly.pdbx_strand_id
1 'polypeptide(L)'
;GGYHKVGFEGGQMPLQRRLPKRGFKSASLQFNAEVTLADLNTVDAAEIDILVLKQVGLVAQLAKRVKVIKTGEITRAVKLKDIAATAGAKAAIEAAGGSLA
;
A
#
# COMPACT_ATOMS: atom_id res chain seq x y z
N GLY A 1 19.33 -39.06 9.34
CA GLY A 1 18.19 -39.57 8.57
C GLY A 1 17.02 -39.71 9.51
N GLY A 2 15.98 -38.90 9.33
CA GLY A 2 14.84 -38.84 10.25
C GLY A 2 14.15 -37.48 10.21
N TYR A 3 13.68 -37.07 9.03
CA TYR A 3 12.87 -35.87 8.90
C TYR A 3 11.43 -36.29 8.59
N HIS A 4 10.49 -35.86 9.44
CA HIS A 4 9.08 -35.94 9.12
C HIS A 4 8.74 -34.84 8.09
N LYS A 5 7.74 -35.09 7.23
CA LYS A 5 7.31 -34.10 6.24
C LYS A 5 6.73 -32.86 6.94
N VAL A 6 6.98 -31.67 6.39
CA VAL A 6 6.40 -30.40 6.89
C VAL A 6 4.87 -30.53 6.88
N GLY A 7 4.24 -30.26 8.03
CA GLY A 7 2.79 -30.39 8.20
C GLY A 7 2.29 -31.81 8.53
N PHE A 8 3.17 -32.74 8.92
CA PHE A 8 2.79 -34.05 9.48
C PHE A 8 2.57 -33.95 11.00
N GLU A 9 1.39 -34.35 11.48
CA GLU A 9 0.96 -34.26 12.89
C GLU A 9 0.84 -35.66 13.54
N GLY A 10 1.75 -36.59 13.22
CA GLY A 10 1.82 -37.88 13.91
C GLY A 10 0.66 -38.86 13.67
N GLY A 11 -0.16 -38.63 12.64
CA GLY A 11 -1.33 -39.47 12.30
C GLY A 11 -2.68 -38.77 12.47
N GLN A 12 -2.72 -37.62 13.15
CA GLN A 12 -3.88 -36.75 13.15
C GLN A 12 -4.10 -36.14 11.75
N MET A 13 -5.35 -35.83 11.38
CA MET A 13 -5.64 -35.02 10.19
C MET A 13 -4.96 -33.64 10.32
N PRO A 14 -4.01 -33.28 9.44
CA PRO A 14 -3.29 -32.01 9.54
C PRO A 14 -4.20 -30.80 9.41
N LEU A 15 -3.83 -29.70 10.08
CA LEU A 15 -4.62 -28.47 10.09
C LEU A 15 -4.99 -27.95 8.69
N GLN A 16 -4.05 -27.98 7.74
CA GLN A 16 -4.27 -27.53 6.35
C GLN A 16 -5.32 -28.34 5.57
N ARG A 17 -5.70 -29.52 6.08
CA ARG A 17 -6.78 -30.37 5.54
C ARG A 17 -8.07 -30.27 6.34
N ARG A 18 -8.00 -29.89 7.62
CA ARG A 18 -9.16 -29.74 8.51
C ARG A 18 -9.97 -28.49 8.18
N LEU A 19 -9.30 -27.39 7.81
CA LEU A 19 -9.96 -26.13 7.52
C LEU A 19 -10.41 -26.04 6.05
N PRO A 20 -11.61 -25.48 5.76
CA PRO A 20 -12.04 -25.26 4.38
C PRO A 20 -11.17 -24.20 3.72
N LYS A 21 -10.92 -24.36 2.41
CA LYS A 21 -10.35 -23.27 1.60
C LYS A 21 -11.39 -22.16 1.50
N ARG A 22 -10.97 -20.92 1.77
CA ARG A 22 -11.84 -19.73 1.73
C ARG A 22 -11.16 -18.60 0.97
N GLY A 23 -11.96 -17.79 0.29
CA GLY A 23 -11.53 -16.60 -0.43
C GLY A 23 -10.97 -16.87 -1.83
N PHE A 24 -10.53 -15.79 -2.47
CA PHE A 24 -9.82 -15.78 -3.75
C PHE A 24 -8.82 -14.63 -3.74
N LYS A 25 -7.78 -14.72 -4.56
CA LYS A 25 -6.82 -13.61 -4.74
C LYS A 25 -7.33 -12.69 -5.86
N SER A 26 -7.51 -11.41 -5.56
CA SER A 26 -7.90 -10.44 -6.59
C SER A 26 -6.81 -10.27 -7.64
N ALA A 27 -7.18 -10.31 -8.93
CA ALA A 27 -6.27 -10.06 -10.04
C ALA A 27 -5.79 -8.60 -10.10
N SER A 28 -6.54 -7.66 -9.52
CA SER A 28 -6.18 -6.24 -9.48
C SER A 28 -5.19 -5.89 -8.36
N LEU A 29 -4.98 -6.78 -7.38
CA LEU A 29 -4.17 -6.51 -6.19
C LEU A 29 -2.75 -6.06 -6.55
N GLN A 30 -2.15 -6.65 -7.58
CA GLN A 30 -0.80 -6.33 -8.04
C GLN A 30 -0.63 -4.92 -8.61
N PHE A 31 -1.74 -4.24 -8.95
CA PHE A 31 -1.72 -2.89 -9.53
C PHE A 31 -2.04 -1.81 -8.51
N ASN A 32 -2.35 -2.18 -7.26
CA ASN A 32 -2.66 -1.23 -6.20
C ASN A 32 -1.40 -0.98 -5.37
N ALA A 33 -1.16 0.27 -5.03
CA ALA A 33 -0.11 0.67 -4.10
C ALA A 33 -0.64 1.66 -3.07
N GLU A 34 0.06 1.75 -1.96
CA GLU A 34 -0.21 2.69 -0.88
C GLU A 34 1.04 3.51 -0.60
N VAL A 35 0.84 4.77 -0.21
CA VAL A 35 1.92 5.71 0.15
C VAL A 35 1.50 6.45 1.41
N THR A 36 2.44 6.71 2.30
CA THR A 36 2.17 7.41 3.57
C THR A 36 2.45 8.91 3.47
N LEU A 37 1.96 9.69 4.45
CA LEU A 37 2.29 11.12 4.53
C LEU A 37 3.78 11.35 4.77
N ALA A 38 4.43 10.47 5.54
CA ALA A 38 5.87 10.49 5.72
C ALA A 38 6.63 10.30 4.41
N ASP A 39 6.21 9.36 3.56
CA ASP A 39 6.82 9.13 2.25
C ASP A 39 6.68 10.37 1.36
N LEU A 40 5.51 11.04 1.39
CA LEU A 40 5.30 12.26 0.62
C LEU A 40 6.23 13.41 1.03
N ASN A 41 6.75 13.45 2.27
CA ASN A 41 7.75 14.46 2.64
C ASN A 41 9.11 14.22 1.99
N THR A 42 9.43 13.00 1.59
CA THR A 42 10.72 12.64 0.96
C THR A 42 10.78 12.98 -0.53
N VAL A 43 9.64 13.30 -1.14
CA VAL A 43 9.55 13.57 -2.58
C VAL A 43 9.82 15.04 -2.86
N ASP A 44 10.91 15.36 -3.56
CA ASP A 44 11.25 16.74 -3.95
C ASP A 44 10.44 17.23 -5.16
N ALA A 45 9.12 17.20 -5.05
CA ALA A 45 8.19 17.76 -6.03
C ALA A 45 7.00 18.40 -5.32
N ALA A 46 6.51 19.52 -5.86
CA ALA A 46 5.32 20.20 -5.36
C ALA A 46 4.01 19.57 -5.88
N GLU A 47 4.05 19.02 -7.10
CA GLU A 47 2.97 18.25 -7.71
C GLU A 47 3.39 16.78 -7.78
N ILE A 48 2.56 15.91 -7.22
CA ILE A 48 2.83 14.48 -7.09
C ILE A 48 1.77 13.71 -7.85
N ASP A 49 2.21 13.03 -8.89
CA ASP A 49 1.42 12.07 -9.66
C ASP A 49 2.00 10.65 -9.49
N ILE A 50 1.36 9.67 -10.14
CA ILE A 50 1.82 8.28 -10.09
C ILE A 50 3.19 8.09 -10.76
N LEU A 51 3.54 8.92 -11.75
CA LEU A 51 4.82 8.83 -12.45
C LEU A 51 5.98 9.28 -11.57
N VAL A 52 5.84 10.39 -10.85
CA VAL A 52 6.79 10.89 -9.86
C VAL A 52 7.01 9.86 -8.77
N LEU A 53 5.93 9.26 -8.24
CA LEU A 53 6.05 8.21 -7.22
C LEU A 53 6.81 6.96 -7.72
N LYS A 54 6.67 6.62 -9.01
CA LYS A 54 7.43 5.54 -9.64
C LYS A 54 8.90 5.90 -9.88
N GLN A 55 9.18 7.16 -10.22
CA GLN A 55 10.54 7.65 -10.45
C GLN A 55 11.35 7.66 -9.15
N VAL A 56 10.74 8.07 -8.05
CA VAL A 56 11.36 8.06 -6.71
C VAL A 56 11.41 6.65 -6.12
N GLY A 57 10.70 5.68 -6.72
CA GLY A 57 10.73 4.27 -6.30
C GLY A 57 9.84 3.96 -5.10
N LEU A 58 8.98 4.88 -4.68
CA LEU A 58 7.99 4.66 -3.59
C LEU A 58 6.89 3.69 -4.01
N VAL A 59 6.64 3.57 -5.32
CA VAL A 59 5.60 2.72 -5.88
C VAL A 59 6.16 1.84 -6.99
N ALA A 60 5.70 0.59 -7.06
CA ALA A 60 6.09 -0.35 -8.10
C ALA A 60 5.74 0.15 -9.51
N GLN A 61 6.56 -0.19 -10.50
CA GLN A 61 6.35 0.23 -11.90
C GLN A 61 5.01 -0.24 -12.48
N LEU A 62 4.50 -1.39 -12.02
CA LEU A 62 3.22 -1.95 -12.43
C LEU A 62 2.01 -1.28 -11.77
N ALA A 63 2.19 -0.44 -10.75
CA ALA A 63 1.07 0.18 -10.06
C ALA A 63 0.26 1.10 -11.00
N LYS A 64 -1.05 1.02 -10.89
CA LYS A 64 -2.02 1.81 -11.66
C LYS A 64 -2.91 2.64 -10.75
N ARG A 65 -3.07 2.24 -9.48
CA ARG A 65 -3.85 2.96 -8.49
C ARG A 65 -3.02 3.14 -7.24
N VAL A 66 -2.97 4.37 -6.75
CA VAL A 66 -2.27 4.73 -5.52
C VAL A 66 -3.27 5.36 -4.56
N LYS A 67 -3.17 4.99 -3.27
CA LYS A 67 -3.95 5.61 -2.21
C LYS A 67 -3.04 6.12 -1.09
N VAL A 68 -3.25 7.36 -0.67
CA VAL A 68 -2.50 7.96 0.44
C VAL A 68 -3.15 7.64 1.79
N ILE A 69 -2.36 7.13 2.72
CA ILE A 69 -2.80 6.71 4.06
C ILE A 69 -2.21 7.65 5.11
N LYS A 70 -3.00 7.95 6.16
CA LYS A 70 -2.57 8.80 7.26
C LYS A 70 -1.59 8.04 8.15
N THR A 71 -0.30 8.18 7.85
CA THR A 71 0.79 7.67 8.68
C THR A 71 1.92 8.67 8.62
N GLY A 72 2.33 9.16 9.79
CA GLY A 72 3.20 10.32 9.91
C GLY A 72 2.47 11.65 9.76
N GLU A 73 3.27 12.72 9.64
CA GLU A 73 2.81 14.10 9.48
C GLU A 73 3.28 14.64 8.13
N ILE A 74 2.61 15.68 7.64
CA ILE A 74 3.00 16.39 6.43
C ILE A 74 3.18 17.87 6.78
N THR A 75 4.39 18.39 6.58
CA THR A 75 4.75 19.76 6.97
C THR A 75 4.78 20.72 5.79
N ARG A 76 4.71 20.19 4.57
CA ARG A 76 4.79 20.95 3.32
C ARG A 76 3.48 20.84 2.53
N ALA A 77 3.15 21.91 1.81
CA ALA A 77 2.03 21.89 0.87
C ALA A 77 2.38 21.02 -0.34
N VAL A 78 1.57 19.99 -0.60
CA VAL A 78 1.69 19.11 -1.77
C VAL A 78 0.40 19.12 -2.58
N LYS A 79 0.51 19.08 -3.90
CA LYS A 79 -0.62 18.90 -4.82
C LYS A 79 -0.62 17.46 -5.30
N LEU A 80 -1.64 16.69 -4.92
CA LEU A 80 -1.84 15.35 -5.45
C LEU A 80 -2.71 15.41 -6.69
N LYS A 81 -2.29 14.73 -7.75
CA LYS A 81 -3.02 14.64 -9.03
C LYS A 81 -3.37 13.19 -9.33
N ASP A 82 -4.65 12.91 -9.56
CA ASP A 82 -5.17 11.57 -9.90
C ASP A 82 -4.86 10.50 -8.84
N ILE A 83 -4.61 10.91 -7.59
CA ILE A 83 -4.30 10.04 -6.45
C ILE A 83 -5.37 10.20 -5.38
N ALA A 84 -5.97 9.09 -4.98
CA ALA A 84 -6.94 9.08 -3.89
C ALA A 84 -6.25 9.18 -2.52
N ALA A 85 -6.91 9.79 -1.53
CA ALA A 85 -6.45 9.76 -0.14
C ALA A 85 -7.52 9.21 0.80
N THR A 86 -7.09 8.62 1.91
CA THR A 86 -7.98 8.33 3.03
C THR A 86 -8.51 9.62 3.65
N ALA A 87 -9.67 9.59 4.30
CA ALA A 87 -10.28 10.79 4.87
C ALA A 87 -9.33 11.55 5.82
N GLY A 88 -8.61 10.82 6.67
CA GLY A 88 -7.63 11.41 7.58
C GLY A 88 -6.40 11.98 6.87
N ALA A 89 -5.94 11.36 5.78
CA ALA A 89 -4.80 11.86 5.01
C ALA A 89 -5.18 13.12 4.23
N LYS A 90 -6.37 13.13 3.61
CA LYS A 90 -6.92 14.29 2.92
C LYS A 90 -6.97 15.51 3.85
N ALA A 91 -7.54 15.35 5.04
CA ALA A 91 -7.62 16.42 6.02
C ALA A 91 -6.24 16.94 6.45
N ALA A 92 -5.25 16.06 6.61
CA ALA A 92 -3.88 16.46 6.96
C ALA A 92 -3.18 17.22 5.83
N ILE A 93 -3.37 16.80 4.58
CA ILE A 93 -2.81 17.46 3.39
C ILE A 93 -3.41 18.86 3.20
N GLU A 94 -4.74 18.98 3.31
CA GLU A 94 -5.44 20.26 3.21
C GLU A 94 -5.03 21.21 4.35
N ALA A 95 -4.88 20.70 5.59
CA ALA A 95 -4.39 21.48 6.72
C ALA A 95 -2.96 22.01 6.54
N ALA A 96 -2.12 21.27 5.82
CA ALA A 96 -0.77 21.72 5.44
C ALA A 96 -0.75 22.65 4.21
N GLY A 97 -1.91 23.07 3.70
CA GLY A 97 -2.05 23.95 2.53
C GLY A 97 -1.90 23.23 1.19
N GLY A 98 -1.94 21.90 1.17
CA GLY A 98 -1.96 21.09 -0.04
C GLY A 98 -3.35 20.98 -0.66
N SER A 99 -3.43 20.34 -1.83
CA SER A 99 -4.69 20.11 -2.55
C SER A 99 -4.72 18.75 -3.21
N LEU A 100 -5.93 18.20 -3.39
CA LEU A 100 -6.16 16.99 -4.17
C LEU A 100 -7.03 17.34 -5.37
N ALA A 101 -6.56 16.99 -6.58
CA ALA A 101 -7.27 17.14 -7.84
C ALA A 101 -7.49 15.77 -8.51
#